data_AF-A0A959LL79-F1
#
_entry.id   AF-A0A959LL79-F1
#
_cell.length_a   1.000
_cell.length_b   1.000
_cell.length_c   1.000
_cell.angle_alpha   90.00
_cell.angle_beta   90.00
_cell.angle_gamma   90.00
#
_symmetry.space_group_name_H-M   'P 1'
#
loop_
_entity.id
_entity.type
_entity.pdbx_description
1 polymer ?
#
loop_
_entity_poly.entity_id
_entity_poly.type
_entity_poly.pdbx_seq_one_letter_code
_entity_poly.pdbx_strand_id
1 'polypeptide(L)'
;MSTTNKTVFGRVDSITLLMYLALCLIGMVTIFSVEHRSTDPSIFMMSKSHMRQFVWLGISLFAGVLILFTDSKFFSSVAYLSYAIGLFLLLLTVFIGVGTKGSASWLGFGPVRFQP
;
A
#
# COMPACT_ATOMS: atom_id res chain seq x y z
N MET A 1 -18.59 -28.93 25.61
CA MET A 1 -18.45 -27.48 25.35
C MET A 1 -17.08 -27.27 24.71
N SER A 2 -17.00 -27.33 23.37
CA SER A 2 -15.71 -27.22 22.67
C SER A 2 -15.30 -25.75 22.62
N THR A 3 -14.36 -25.35 23.49
CA THR A 3 -13.70 -24.05 23.42
C THR A 3 -12.73 -24.09 22.24
N THR A 4 -13.24 -23.88 21.03
CA THR A 4 -12.38 -23.68 19.87
C THR A 4 -11.59 -22.40 20.11
N ASN A 5 -10.33 -22.55 20.50
CA ASN A 5 -9.34 -21.48 20.56
C ASN A 5 -9.30 -20.82 19.18
N LYS A 6 -10.05 -19.73 19.00
CA LYS A 6 -9.97 -18.93 17.78
C LYS A 6 -8.60 -18.27 17.79
N THR A 7 -7.64 -18.90 17.12
CA THR A 7 -6.34 -18.33 16.77
C THR A 7 -6.57 -16.96 16.12
N VAL A 8 -5.59 -16.06 16.20
CA VAL A 8 -5.68 -14.70 15.61
C VAL A 8 -6.15 -14.76 14.15
N PHE A 9 -5.70 -15.77 13.41
CA PHE A 9 -6.13 -16.09 12.04
C PHE A 9 -7.60 -16.51 11.88
N GLY A 10 -8.24 -17.05 12.92
CA GLY A 10 -9.66 -17.40 12.93
C GLY A 10 -10.61 -16.22 13.17
N ARG A 11 -10.07 -15.03 13.47
CA ARG A 11 -10.84 -13.77 13.57
C ARG A 11 -10.74 -12.90 12.32
N VAL A 12 -9.82 -13.23 11.41
CA VAL A 12 -9.64 -12.51 10.15
C VAL A 12 -10.71 -12.97 9.17
N ASP A 13 -11.34 -12.01 8.48
CA ASP A 13 -12.26 -12.33 7.40
C ASP A 13 -11.48 -12.79 6.15
N SER A 14 -11.35 -14.10 6.02
CA SER A 14 -10.64 -14.73 4.91
C SER A 14 -11.28 -14.46 3.55
N ILE A 15 -12.59 -14.18 3.48
CA ILE A 15 -13.27 -13.88 2.21
C ILE A 15 -12.82 -12.51 1.71
N THR A 16 -12.85 -11.50 2.59
CA THR A 16 -12.38 -10.15 2.26
C THR A 16 -10.89 -10.17 1.87
N LEU A 17 -10.06 -10.94 2.59
CA LEU A 17 -8.64 -11.10 2.27
C LEU A 17 -8.43 -11.77 0.89
N LEU A 18 -9.20 -12.80 0.57
CA LEU A 18 -9.12 -13.48 -0.73
C LEU A 18 -9.52 -12.54 -1.87
N MET A 19 -10.60 -11.77 -1.70
CA MET A 19 -11.03 -10.79 -2.70
C MET A 19 -9.98 -9.70 -2.93
N TYR A 20 -9.35 -9.21 -1.85
CA TYR A 20 -8.23 -8.27 -1.95
C TYR A 20 -7.07 -8.86 -2.76
N LEU A 21 -6.62 -10.08 -2.45
CA LEU A 21 -5.52 -10.73 -3.15
C LEU A 21 -5.86 -10.98 -4.63
N ALA A 22 -7.08 -11.42 -4.94
CA ALA A 22 -7.53 -11.63 -6.31
C ALA A 22 -7.47 -10.33 -7.12
N LEU A 23 -7.96 -9.21 -6.55
CA LEU A 23 -7.92 -7.91 -7.20
C LEU A 23 -6.48 -7.44 -7.46
N CYS A 24 -5.58 -7.61 -6.48
CA CYS A 24 -4.16 -7.28 -6.63
C CYS A 24 -3.48 -8.11 -7.73
N LEU A 25 -3.76 -9.40 -7.81
CA LEU A 25 -3.19 -10.29 -8.84
C LEU A 25 -3.68 -9.91 -10.25
N ILE A 26 -4.98 -9.61 -10.40
CA ILE A 26 -5.52 -9.11 -11.67
C ILE A 26 -4.84 -7.78 -12.06
N GLY A 27 -4.67 -6.87 -11.10
CA GLY A 27 -3.93 -5.62 -11.31
C GLY A 27 -2.48 -5.85 -11.75
N MET A 28 -1.78 -6.83 -11.17
CA MET A 28 -0.43 -7.17 -11.60
C MET A 28 -0.38 -7.71 -13.03
N VAL A 29 -1.29 -8.62 -13.38
CA VAL A 29 -1.35 -9.21 -14.73
C VAL A 29 -1.62 -8.12 -15.78
N THR A 30 -2.52 -7.18 -15.49
CA THR A 30 -2.82 -6.07 -16.41
C THR A 30 -1.62 -5.15 -16.61
N ILE A 31 -0.91 -4.78 -15.55
CA ILE A 31 0.29 -3.92 -15.65
C ILE A 31 1.42 -4.65 -16.39
N PHE A 32 1.63 -5.93 -16.08
CA PHE A 32 2.59 -6.77 -16.80
C PHE A 32 2.26 -6.83 -18.30
N SER A 33 0.98 -7.05 -18.65
CA SER A 33 0.54 -7.12 -20.04
C SER A 33 0.73 -5.83 -20.83
N VAL A 34 0.65 -4.66 -20.19
CA VAL A 34 0.78 -3.36 -20.86
C VAL A 34 2.24 -2.95 -21.02
N GLU A 35 3.09 -3.28 -20.05
CA GLU A 35 4.48 -2.81 -20.02
C GLU A 35 5.47 -3.78 -20.67
N HIS A 36 5.12 -5.07 -20.73
CA HIS A 36 5.99 -6.09 -21.30
C HIS A 36 6.16 -5.91 -22.81
N ARG A 37 7.40 -5.63 -23.24
CA ARG A 37 7.76 -5.54 -24.66
C ARG A 37 8.73 -6.66 -25.00
N SER A 38 8.61 -7.23 -26.20
CA SER A 38 9.47 -8.33 -26.68
C SER A 38 10.96 -7.97 -26.80
N THR A 39 11.32 -6.69 -26.64
CA THR A 39 12.69 -6.16 -26.68
C THR A 39 13.31 -6.04 -25.27
N ASP A 40 12.59 -6.39 -24.21
CA ASP A 40 13.09 -6.25 -22.84
C ASP A 40 14.10 -7.36 -22.52
N PRO A 41 15.30 -7.02 -22.00
CA PRO A 41 16.38 -7.98 -21.78
C PRO A 41 16.11 -8.96 -20.63
N SER A 42 15.22 -8.62 -19.69
CA SER A 42 14.76 -9.55 -18.65
C SER A 42 13.41 -9.13 -18.05
N ILE A 43 12.66 -10.11 -17.55
CA ILE A 43 11.38 -9.89 -16.85
C ILE A 43 11.56 -9.29 -15.44
N PHE A 44 12.76 -9.39 -14.85
CA PHE A 44 13.06 -8.97 -13.47
C PHE A 44 13.82 -7.63 -13.39
N MET A 45 13.50 -6.67 -14.25
CA MET A 45 14.12 -5.34 -14.19
C MET A 45 13.42 -4.43 -13.20
N MET A 46 14.12 -4.03 -12.12
CA MET A 46 13.59 -3.11 -11.09
C MET A 46 13.18 -1.73 -11.64
N SER A 47 13.69 -1.37 -12.83
CA SER A 47 13.32 -0.14 -13.54
C SER A 47 11.89 -0.16 -14.10
N LYS A 48 11.25 -1.34 -14.19
CA LYS A 48 9.91 -1.48 -14.75
C LYS A 48 8.82 -1.29 -13.69
N SER A 49 7.67 -0.78 -14.12
CA SER A 49 6.53 -0.49 -13.26
C SER A 49 5.91 -1.76 -12.67
N HIS A 50 5.88 -2.89 -13.39
CA HIS A 50 5.40 -4.17 -12.84
C HIS A 50 6.23 -4.63 -11.63
N MET A 51 7.56 -4.49 -11.68
CA MET A 51 8.44 -4.81 -10.54
C MET A 51 8.20 -3.89 -9.35
N ARG A 52 7.99 -2.59 -9.59
CA ARG A 52 7.62 -1.65 -8.54
C ARG A 52 6.30 -2.04 -7.87
N GLN A 53 5.29 -2.46 -8.63
CA GLN A 53 4.00 -2.90 -8.07
C GLN A 53 4.13 -4.17 -7.24
N PHE A 54 5.02 -5.09 -7.65
CA PHE A 54 5.35 -6.28 -6.86
C PHE A 54 5.94 -5.92 -5.49
N VAL A 55 6.89 -4.98 -5.46
CA VAL A 55 7.47 -4.48 -4.21
C VAL A 55 6.41 -3.81 -3.33
N TRP A 56 5.53 -2.97 -3.91
CA TRP A 56 4.45 -2.32 -3.17
C TRP A 56 3.43 -3.32 -2.60
N LEU A 57 3.12 -4.40 -3.32
CA LEU A 57 2.28 -5.48 -2.79
C LEU A 57 2.95 -6.12 -1.56
N GLY A 58 4.24 -6.44 -1.64
CA GLY A 58 4.99 -6.99 -0.50
C GLY A 58 4.97 -6.06 0.72
N ILE A 59 5.21 -4.77 0.51
CA ILE A 59 5.14 -3.74 1.57
C ILE A 59 3.73 -3.68 2.17
N SER A 60 2.68 -3.73 1.35
CA SER A 60 1.29 -3.70 1.82
C SER A 60 0.92 -4.90 2.68
N LEU A 61 1.39 -6.10 2.30
CA LEU A 61 1.15 -7.32 3.06
C LEU A 61 1.89 -7.30 4.39
N PHE A 62 3.14 -6.86 4.38
CA PHE A 62 3.92 -6.69 5.60
C PHE A 62 3.29 -5.67 6.56
N ALA A 63 2.86 -4.51 6.04
CA ALA A 63 2.13 -3.51 6.81
C ALA A 63 0.80 -4.05 7.36
N GLY A 64 0.05 -4.82 6.55
CA GLY A 64 -1.18 -5.48 6.99
C GLY A 64 -0.95 -6.45 8.16
N VAL A 65 0.14 -7.22 8.13
CA VAL A 65 0.55 -8.07 9.25
C VAL A 65 0.85 -7.24 10.49
N LEU A 66 1.65 -6.16 10.37
CA LEU A 66 1.92 -5.27 11.51
C LEU A 66 0.64 -4.69 12.13
N ILE A 67 -0.33 -4.29 11.29
CA ILE A 67 -1.63 -3.78 11.74
C ILE A 67 -2.40 -4.86 12.51
N LEU A 68 -2.42 -6.11 12.03
CA LEU A 68 -3.09 -7.23 12.72
C LEU A 68 -2.47 -7.56 14.08
N PHE A 69 -1.17 -7.33 14.25
CA PHE A 69 -0.47 -7.49 15.52
C PHE A 69 -0.63 -6.29 16.47
N THR A 70 -1.22 -5.20 16.00
CA THR A 70 -1.42 -3.96 16.78
C THR A 70 -2.77 -3.97 17.49
N ASP A 71 -2.81 -3.54 18.76
CA ASP A 71 -4.07 -3.39 19.50
C ASP A 71 -4.94 -2.26 18.92
N SER A 72 -6.23 -2.52 18.77
CA SER A 72 -7.28 -1.53 18.47
C SER A 72 -7.17 -0.20 19.25
N LYS A 73 -6.74 -0.24 20.52
CA LYS A 73 -6.61 0.95 21.37
C LYS A 73 -5.50 1.88 20.90
N PHE A 74 -4.44 1.35 20.28
CA PHE A 74 -3.36 2.14 19.71
C PHE A 74 -3.86 3.08 18.62
N PHE A 75 -4.75 2.58 17.74
CA PHE A 75 -5.33 3.42 16.68
C PHE A 75 -6.20 4.54 17.25
N SER A 76 -6.91 4.27 18.36
CA SER A 76 -7.74 5.29 19.01
C SER A 76 -6.91 6.35 19.73
N SER A 77 -5.80 5.98 20.37
CA SER A 77 -4.93 6.94 21.07
C SER A 77 -4.15 7.85 20.11
N VAL A 78 -3.74 7.33 18.96
CA VAL A 78 -2.97 8.08 17.95
C VAL A 78 -3.89 8.87 17.01
N ALA A 79 -5.21 8.66 17.03
CA ALA A 79 -6.16 9.25 16.07
C ALA A 79 -6.06 10.79 15.94
N TYR A 80 -6.03 11.53 17.05
CA TYR A 80 -5.91 12.99 17.00
C TYR A 80 -4.53 13.44 16.50
N LEU A 81 -3.47 12.71 16.88
CA LEU A 81 -2.11 13.00 16.45
C LEU A 81 -1.92 12.73 14.95
N SER A 82 -2.39 11.60 14.44
CA SER A 82 -2.32 11.27 13.02
C SER A 82 -3.17 12.21 12.17
N TYR A 83 -4.33 12.65 12.67
CA TYR A 83 -5.14 13.67 12.00
C TYR A 83 -4.42 15.02 11.91
N ALA A 84 -3.83 15.50 13.00
CA ALA A 84 -3.05 16.74 13.00
C ALA A 84 -1.85 16.66 12.05
N ILE A 85 -1.14 15.52 12.04
CA ILE A 85 -0.05 15.24 11.10
C ILE A 85 -0.57 15.29 9.65
N GLY A 86 -1.69 14.62 9.34
CA GLY A 86 -2.27 14.65 7.99
C GLY A 86 -2.62 16.07 7.52
N LEU A 87 -3.24 16.87 8.39
CA LEU A 87 -3.56 18.26 8.09
C LEU A 87 -2.30 19.10 7.85
N PHE A 88 -1.26 18.89 8.66
CA PHE A 88 0.03 19.53 8.46
C PHE A 88 0.69 19.13 7.13
N LEU A 89 0.70 17.84 6.77
CA LEU A 89 1.26 17.39 5.49
C LEU A 89 0.46 17.91 4.28
N LEU A 90 -0.85 18.07 4.43
CA LEU A 90 -1.70 18.68 3.40
C LEU A 90 -1.31 20.14 3.16
N LEU A 91 -1.13 20.92 4.23
CA LEU A 91 -0.62 22.29 4.14
C LEU A 91 0.78 22.32 3.51
N LEU A 92 1.67 21.43 3.94
CA LEU A 92 3.04 21.33 3.41
C LEU A 92 3.06 21.05 1.90
N THR A 93 2.13 20.22 1.42
CA THR A 93 2.01 19.83 0.01
C THR A 93 1.62 20.98 -0.90
N VAL A 94 0.89 21.98 -0.39
CA VAL A 94 0.60 23.19 -1.18
C VAL A 94 1.88 23.96 -1.51
N PHE A 95 2.89 23.92 -0.62
CA PHE A 95 4.14 24.66 -0.81
C PHE A 95 5.24 23.86 -1.51
N ILE A 96 5.37 22.56 -1.20
CA ILE A 96 6.51 21.72 -1.63
C ILE A 96 6.04 20.55 -2.52
N GLY A 97 4.74 20.47 -2.82
CA GLY A 97 4.16 19.43 -3.65
C GLY A 97 4.78 19.42 -5.05
N VAL A 98 5.21 18.24 -5.47
CA VAL A 98 5.69 18.01 -6.84
C VAL A 98 4.48 18.01 -7.77
N GLY A 99 4.53 18.86 -8.78
CA GLY A 99 3.51 18.94 -9.81
C GLY A 99 3.45 17.65 -10.64
N THR A 100 2.32 16.95 -10.60
CA THR A 100 2.01 15.85 -11.51
C THR A 100 0.69 16.14 -12.20
N LYS A 101 0.68 16.21 -13.53
CA LYS A 101 -0.53 16.47 -14.35
C LYS A 101 -1.28 17.75 -13.97
N GLY A 102 -0.57 18.83 -13.65
CA GLY A 102 -1.17 20.14 -13.34
C GLY A 102 -1.63 20.35 -11.90
N SER A 103 -1.44 19.37 -11.01
CA SER A 103 -1.71 19.50 -9.57
C SER A 103 -0.49 19.12 -8.73
N ALA A 104 -0.19 19.93 -7.71
CA ALA A 104 0.85 19.67 -6.71
C ALA A 104 0.25 18.94 -5.51
N SER A 105 0.05 17.62 -5.65
CA SER A 105 -0.60 16.78 -4.62
C SER A 105 0.32 15.70 -4.05
N TRP A 106 1.56 15.61 -4.52
CA TRP A 106 2.48 14.55 -4.16
C TRP A 106 3.74 15.13 -3.52
N LEU A 107 4.14 14.60 -2.37
CA LEU A 107 5.45 14.86 -1.80
C LEU A 107 6.44 13.85 -2.40
N GLY A 108 7.40 14.36 -3.17
CA GLY A 108 8.41 13.54 -3.83
C GLY A 108 9.64 13.35 -2.94
N PHE A 109 9.96 12.10 -2.59
CA PHE A 109 11.16 11.70 -1.86
C PHE A 109 11.98 10.74 -2.74
N GLY A 110 12.72 11.29 -3.70
CA GLY A 110 13.52 10.50 -4.66
C GLY A 110 12.64 9.50 -5.45
N PRO A 111 12.86 8.18 -5.34
CA PRO A 111 12.07 7.16 -6.05
C PRO A 111 10.69 6.91 -5.44
N VAL A 112 10.43 7.39 -4.23
CA VAL A 112 9.16 7.23 -3.52
C VAL A 112 8.35 8.51 -3.61
N ARG A 113 7.05 8.36 -3.84
CA ARG A 113 6.09 9.46 -3.78
C ARG A 113 5.11 9.17 -2.67
N PHE A 114 4.95 10.13 -1.77
CA PHE A 114 4.03 10.06 -0.67
C PHE A 114 2.88 11.03 -0.92
N GLN A 115 1.66 10.57 -0.72
CA GLN A 115 0.47 11.41 -0.76
C GLN A 115 -0.01 11.57 0.69
N PRO A 116 -0.07 12.82 1.21
CA PRO A 116 -0.75 13.14 2.46
C PRO A 116 -2.22 12.73 2.46
#